data_AF-I0I748-F1
#
_entry.id   AF-I0I748-F1
#
_cell.length_a   1.000
_cell.length_b   1.000
_cell.length_c   1.000
_cell.angle_alpha   90.00
_cell.angle_beta   90.00
_cell.angle_gamma   90.00
#
_symmetry.space_group_name_H-M   'P 1'
#
loop_
_entity.id
_entity.type
_entity.pdbx_description
1 polymer ?
#
loop_
_entity_poly.entity_id
_entity_poly.type
_entity_poly.pdbx_seq_one_letter_code
_entity_poly.pdbx_strand_id
1 'polypeptide(L)'
;MLTSHQTALAYAQAFGLFARLYRHGLTPALMAEAAQLPELAAVAPQPYDADEAAASFYTLFGMNVFPYQSVFLDPEGLLGGTETERVRISCRHMGFVVDETSEPADHLAHELDVLAFLCQAEAEAWEDGRGDMVAHAQQLQTHFLDEHLLRWLPAFTATVQRHEDPFYAEVASLTWILAAERRRSLESGALGVAMHGEVIPLTLRPFGNGVNSNGVNNDPAAWQPAESPADRVERLLTDPQTDLDAIAAFLLTPAYSGLYLSRRDISRLSRSIDAPHGFGERRWMLRTLLRSAAEFDRFAAALKALKDLVHEVMLTLRRYGEETCQPAPIQPWLERLYATSHLLTRLEDNLS
;
A
#
# COMPACT_ATOMS: atom_id res chain seq x y z
N MET A 1 17.92 13.45 -23.43
CA MET A 1 17.53 13.73 -22.03
C MET A 1 16.29 14.62 -22.09
N LEU A 2 15.27 14.31 -21.29
CA LEU A 2 14.06 15.15 -21.18
C LEU A 2 14.38 16.43 -20.41
N THR A 3 13.69 17.53 -20.71
CA THR A 3 13.74 18.75 -19.88
C THR A 3 12.98 18.54 -18.57
N SER A 4 13.12 19.46 -17.58
CA SER A 4 12.36 19.40 -16.32
C SER A 4 10.85 19.41 -16.58
N HIS A 5 10.36 20.28 -17.47
CA HIS A 5 8.97 20.30 -17.92
C HIS A 5 8.52 18.96 -18.50
N GLN A 6 9.28 18.41 -19.47
CA GLN A 6 8.95 17.13 -20.10
C GLN A 6 8.97 15.97 -19.10
N THR A 7 9.86 16.02 -18.11
CA THR A 7 9.95 15.02 -17.04
C THR A 7 8.72 15.09 -16.13
N ALA A 8 8.33 16.29 -15.67
CA ALA A 8 7.12 16.47 -14.86
C ALA A 8 5.86 16.02 -15.60
N LEU A 9 5.75 16.37 -16.89
CA LEU A 9 4.64 15.94 -17.74
C LEU A 9 4.60 14.41 -17.93
N ALA A 10 5.75 13.76 -18.10
CA ALA A 10 5.83 12.31 -18.20
C ALA A 10 5.37 11.62 -16.91
N TYR A 11 5.75 12.13 -15.73
CA TYR A 11 5.22 11.64 -14.45
C TYR A 11 3.71 11.83 -14.34
N ALA A 12 3.19 13.00 -14.73
CA ALA A 12 1.75 13.26 -14.71
C ALA A 12 0.97 12.25 -15.56
N GLN A 13 1.46 11.98 -16.77
CA GLN A 13 0.85 11.00 -17.68
C GLN A 13 0.94 9.57 -17.14
N ALA A 14 2.08 9.17 -16.59
CA ALA A 14 2.28 7.84 -16.05
C ALA A 14 1.39 7.57 -14.83
N PHE A 15 1.33 8.51 -13.87
CA PHE A 15 0.42 8.40 -12.73
C PHE A 15 -1.05 8.35 -13.19
N GLY A 16 -1.44 9.20 -14.15
CA GLY A 16 -2.80 9.19 -14.70
C GLY A 16 -3.16 7.92 -15.49
N LEU A 17 -2.20 7.25 -16.12
CA LEU A 17 -2.42 5.93 -16.73
C LEU A 17 -2.66 4.87 -15.66
N PHE A 18 -1.79 4.79 -14.65
CA PHE A 18 -1.95 3.81 -13.57
C PHE A 18 -3.22 4.05 -12.75
N ALA A 19 -3.59 5.30 -12.47
CA ALA A 19 -4.85 5.64 -11.82
C ALA A 19 -6.05 5.01 -12.56
N ARG A 20 -6.11 5.17 -13.88
CA ARG A 20 -7.19 4.58 -14.71
C ARG A 20 -7.13 3.06 -14.76
N LEU A 21 -5.95 2.44 -14.77
CA LEU A 21 -5.81 0.98 -14.70
C LEU A 21 -6.33 0.42 -13.37
N TYR A 22 -6.06 1.08 -12.24
CA TYR A 22 -6.62 0.68 -10.94
C TYR A 22 -8.08 1.02 -10.75
N ARG A 23 -8.64 1.96 -11.53
CA ARG A 23 -10.05 2.36 -11.46
C ARG A 23 -10.95 1.51 -12.36
N HIS A 24 -10.48 1.20 -13.57
CA HIS A 24 -11.32 0.63 -14.62
C HIS A 24 -10.85 -0.75 -15.11
N GLY A 25 -9.68 -1.20 -14.65
CA GLY A 25 -9.01 -2.36 -15.21
C GLY A 25 -8.53 -2.14 -16.65
N LEU A 26 -8.06 -3.21 -17.28
CA LEU A 26 -7.51 -3.19 -18.64
C LEU A 26 -8.64 -3.15 -19.69
N THR A 27 -9.27 -2.00 -19.86
CA THR A 27 -10.26 -1.74 -20.94
C THR A 27 -9.60 -1.76 -22.33
N PRO A 28 -10.38 -1.87 -23.44
CA PRO A 28 -9.79 -1.87 -24.78
C PRO A 28 -8.96 -0.61 -25.10
N ALA A 29 -9.39 0.56 -24.58
CA ALA A 29 -8.63 1.80 -24.73
C ALA A 29 -7.33 1.77 -23.92
N LEU A 30 -7.41 1.35 -22.65
CA LEU A 30 -6.24 1.24 -21.78
C LEU A 30 -5.26 0.14 -22.24
N MET A 31 -5.74 -0.89 -22.93
CA MET A 31 -4.88 -1.91 -23.54
C MET A 31 -3.98 -1.31 -24.62
N ALA A 32 -4.52 -0.42 -25.48
CA ALA A 32 -3.74 0.26 -26.50
C ALA A 32 -2.69 1.23 -25.92
N GLU A 33 -3.02 1.88 -24.80
CA GLU A 33 -2.10 2.75 -24.06
C GLU A 33 -1.02 1.94 -23.34
N ALA A 34 -1.39 0.89 -22.60
CA ALA A 34 -0.48 0.00 -21.89
C ALA A 34 0.51 -0.68 -22.85
N ALA A 35 0.08 -1.01 -24.07
CA ALA A 35 0.94 -1.57 -25.10
C ALA A 35 2.08 -0.63 -25.57
N GLN A 36 2.03 0.66 -25.24
CA GLN A 36 3.12 1.60 -25.51
C GLN A 36 4.27 1.49 -24.49
N LEU A 37 4.02 0.87 -23.33
CA LEU A 37 5.02 0.59 -22.32
C LEU A 37 5.57 -0.82 -22.55
N PRO A 38 6.86 -0.99 -22.92
CA PRO A 38 7.43 -2.31 -23.23
C PRO A 38 7.23 -3.36 -22.14
N GLU A 39 7.33 -2.94 -20.88
CA GLU A 39 7.16 -3.77 -19.69
C GLU A 39 5.74 -4.34 -19.61
N LEU A 40 4.72 -3.49 -19.79
CA LEU A 40 3.32 -3.94 -19.81
C LEU A 40 2.96 -4.72 -21.06
N ALA A 41 3.50 -4.33 -22.23
CA ALA A 41 3.28 -5.04 -23.49
C ALA A 41 3.80 -6.49 -23.42
N ALA A 42 4.90 -6.73 -22.71
CA ALA A 42 5.49 -8.05 -22.54
C ALA A 42 4.63 -9.04 -21.72
N VAL A 43 3.78 -8.52 -20.84
CA VAL A 43 2.91 -9.33 -19.95
C VAL A 43 1.42 -9.16 -20.23
N ALA A 44 1.06 -8.34 -21.22
CA ALA A 44 -0.33 -8.11 -21.59
C ALA A 44 -0.99 -9.42 -22.06
N PRO A 45 -2.27 -9.65 -21.73
CA PRO A 45 -2.98 -10.85 -22.15
C PRO A 45 -3.07 -10.94 -23.68
N GLN A 46 -2.73 -12.11 -24.22
CA GLN A 46 -2.74 -12.40 -25.65
C GLN A 46 -3.37 -13.80 -25.91
N PRO A 47 -4.49 -13.89 -26.66
CA PRO A 47 -5.26 -12.78 -27.22
C PRO A 47 -5.92 -11.93 -26.12
N TYR A 48 -6.13 -10.64 -26.40
CA TYR A 48 -6.88 -9.78 -25.49
C TYR A 48 -8.38 -10.07 -25.59
N ASP A 49 -9.00 -10.37 -24.46
CA ASP A 49 -10.44 -10.48 -24.27
C ASP A 49 -10.88 -9.54 -23.14
N ALA A 50 -11.85 -8.67 -23.42
CA ALA A 50 -12.28 -7.64 -22.49
C ALA A 50 -13.05 -8.20 -21.28
N ASP A 51 -13.81 -9.28 -21.47
CA ASP A 51 -14.58 -9.91 -20.40
C ASP A 51 -13.64 -10.68 -19.47
N GLU A 52 -12.65 -11.40 -20.01
CA GLU A 52 -11.60 -12.04 -19.21
C GLU A 52 -10.77 -11.02 -18.43
N ALA A 53 -10.38 -9.91 -19.06
CA ALA A 53 -9.63 -8.83 -18.40
C ALA A 53 -10.43 -8.20 -17.25
N ALA A 54 -11.73 -7.96 -17.45
CA ALA A 54 -12.62 -7.44 -16.42
C ALA A 54 -12.82 -8.45 -15.27
N ALA A 55 -12.97 -9.74 -15.59
CA ALA A 55 -13.08 -10.81 -14.60
C ALA A 55 -11.81 -10.95 -13.76
N SER A 56 -10.63 -10.84 -14.38
CA SER A 56 -9.35 -10.89 -13.66
C SER A 56 -9.19 -9.68 -12.74
N PHE A 57 -9.49 -8.47 -13.25
CA PHE A 57 -9.50 -7.24 -12.46
C PHE A 57 -10.41 -7.34 -11.23
N TYR A 58 -11.66 -7.78 -11.41
CA TYR A 58 -12.61 -7.95 -10.31
C TYR A 58 -12.16 -9.04 -9.33
N THR A 59 -11.66 -10.17 -9.83
CA THR A 59 -11.14 -11.26 -9.00
C THR A 59 -9.98 -10.77 -8.13
N LEU A 60 -9.09 -9.95 -8.69
CA LEU A 60 -7.94 -9.42 -7.96
C LEU A 60 -8.36 -8.30 -7.00
N PHE A 61 -8.86 -7.17 -7.50
CA PHE A 61 -9.08 -5.97 -6.69
C PHE A 61 -10.46 -5.87 -6.02
N GLY A 62 -11.45 -6.62 -6.54
CA GLY A 62 -12.80 -6.70 -5.97
C GLY A 62 -12.99 -7.82 -4.94
N MET A 63 -12.14 -8.86 -4.94
CA MET A 63 -12.32 -10.02 -4.06
C MET A 63 -11.08 -10.41 -3.23
N ASN A 64 -9.87 -10.09 -3.69
CA ASN A 64 -8.65 -10.62 -3.07
C ASN A 64 -7.78 -9.55 -2.41
N VAL A 65 -7.40 -8.50 -3.14
CA VAL A 65 -6.47 -7.46 -2.69
C VAL A 65 -7.15 -6.10 -2.86
N PHE A 66 -7.73 -5.58 -1.78
CA PHE A 66 -8.44 -4.31 -1.81
C PHE A 66 -7.45 -3.12 -1.85
N PRO A 67 -7.44 -2.29 -2.91
CA PRO A 67 -6.44 -1.23 -3.12
C PRO A 67 -6.80 0.07 -2.37
N TYR A 68 -6.87 0.00 -1.04
CA TYR A 68 -7.21 1.15 -0.18
C TYR A 68 -6.21 1.32 0.95
N GLN A 69 -5.75 2.54 1.22
CA GLN A 69 -4.80 2.82 2.31
C GLN A 69 -5.30 2.30 3.67
N SER A 70 -6.58 2.54 3.99
CA SER A 70 -7.18 2.12 5.26
C SER A 70 -7.04 0.62 5.50
N VAL A 71 -7.20 -0.22 4.48
CA VAL A 71 -7.07 -1.68 4.63
C VAL A 71 -5.66 -2.10 5.09
N PHE A 72 -4.64 -1.30 4.79
CA PHE A 72 -3.25 -1.59 5.15
C PHE A 72 -2.79 -0.87 6.43
N LEU A 73 -3.33 0.31 6.74
CA LEU A 73 -2.83 1.18 7.81
C LEU A 73 -3.78 1.32 9.00
N ASP A 74 -5.06 0.99 8.85
CA ASP A 74 -6.03 1.03 9.94
C ASP A 74 -5.72 -0.07 10.99
N PRO A 75 -5.66 0.26 12.29
CA PRO A 75 -5.27 -0.70 13.32
C PRO A 75 -6.38 -1.70 13.66
N GLU A 76 -7.61 -1.46 13.21
CA GLU A 76 -8.71 -2.43 13.26
C GLU A 76 -8.81 -3.26 11.96
N GLY A 77 -8.03 -2.91 10.93
CA GLY A 77 -8.03 -3.54 9.61
C GLY A 77 -9.31 -3.25 8.82
N LEU A 78 -9.96 -2.12 9.09
CA LEU A 78 -11.22 -1.72 8.48
C LEU A 78 -10.98 -0.85 7.24
N LEU A 79 -11.88 -0.98 6.26
CA LEU A 79 -11.96 -0.06 5.12
C LEU A 79 -12.64 1.23 5.58
N GLY A 80 -12.08 2.38 5.22
CA GLY A 80 -12.68 3.67 5.53
C GLY A 80 -12.05 4.36 6.74
N GLY A 81 -12.90 5.07 7.48
CA GLY A 81 -12.57 5.59 8.80
C GLY A 81 -11.55 6.71 8.79
N THR A 82 -10.64 6.68 9.77
CA THR A 82 -9.67 7.74 10.03
C THR A 82 -8.68 7.89 8.87
N GLU A 83 -8.20 6.79 8.29
CA GLU A 83 -7.24 6.85 7.19
C GLU A 83 -7.84 7.47 5.92
N THR A 84 -9.08 7.11 5.56
CA THR A 84 -9.80 7.77 4.45
C THR A 84 -10.01 9.26 4.69
N GLU A 85 -10.38 9.66 5.91
CA GLU A 85 -10.55 11.08 6.22
C GLU A 85 -9.22 11.84 6.14
N ARG A 86 -8.10 11.22 6.53
CA ARG A 86 -6.75 11.82 6.39
C ARG A 86 -6.42 12.10 4.93
N VAL A 87 -6.66 11.13 4.04
CA VAL A 87 -6.44 11.33 2.59
C VAL A 87 -7.35 12.43 2.05
N ARG A 88 -8.65 12.41 2.41
CA ARG A 88 -9.63 13.42 1.99
C ARG A 88 -9.22 14.84 2.38
N ILE A 89 -8.79 15.05 3.62
CA ILE A 89 -8.33 16.36 4.12
C ILE A 89 -7.06 16.80 3.37
N SER A 90 -6.11 15.88 3.18
CA SER A 90 -4.87 16.14 2.43
C SER A 90 -5.15 16.62 1.01
N CYS A 91 -6.02 15.89 0.27
CA CYS A 91 -6.43 16.27 -1.09
C CYS A 91 -7.04 17.67 -1.13
N ARG A 92 -7.96 17.97 -0.20
CA ARG A 92 -8.61 19.28 -0.12
C ARG A 92 -7.60 20.41 0.11
N HIS A 93 -6.61 20.21 0.98
CA HIS A 93 -5.56 21.21 1.23
C HIS A 93 -4.69 21.46 -0.01
N MET A 94 -4.54 20.47 -0.88
CA MET A 94 -3.80 20.57 -2.14
C MET A 94 -4.66 21.16 -3.29
N GLY A 95 -5.92 21.51 -3.01
CA GLY A 95 -6.85 22.00 -4.04
C GLY A 95 -7.43 20.91 -4.92
N PHE A 96 -7.24 19.63 -4.57
CA PHE A 96 -7.81 18.49 -5.28
C PHE A 96 -9.10 18.02 -4.60
N VAL A 97 -10.18 17.93 -5.38
CA VAL A 97 -11.47 17.42 -4.88
C VAL A 97 -11.66 16.01 -5.42
N VAL A 98 -11.67 15.05 -4.51
CA VAL A 98 -11.90 13.64 -4.85
C VAL A 98 -13.38 13.41 -5.12
N ASP A 99 -13.69 12.75 -6.24
CA ASP A 99 -15.04 12.25 -6.51
C ASP A 99 -15.23 10.87 -5.85
N GLU A 100 -15.88 10.87 -4.68
CA GLU A 100 -16.12 9.66 -3.89
C GLU A 100 -17.44 8.94 -4.25
N THR A 101 -18.03 9.21 -5.42
CA THR A 101 -19.27 8.55 -5.85
C THR A 101 -19.11 7.04 -6.00
N SER A 102 -17.95 6.58 -6.48
CA SER A 102 -17.68 5.16 -6.76
C SER A 102 -16.75 4.51 -5.73
N GLU A 103 -15.67 5.21 -5.34
CA GLU A 103 -14.68 4.71 -4.39
C GLU A 103 -14.34 5.79 -3.34
N PRO A 104 -14.14 5.41 -2.06
CA PRO A 104 -13.61 6.28 -1.01
C PRO A 104 -12.29 6.99 -1.35
N ALA A 105 -12.02 8.13 -0.72
CA ALA A 105 -10.86 8.97 -1.02
C ALA A 105 -9.48 8.29 -0.95
N ASP A 106 -9.34 7.22 -0.16
CA ASP A 106 -8.09 6.46 0.01
C ASP A 106 -7.93 5.28 -0.95
N HIS A 107 -8.75 5.21 -1.99
CA HIS A 107 -8.51 4.28 -3.09
C HIS A 107 -7.24 4.66 -3.86
N LEU A 108 -6.42 3.67 -4.22
CA LEU A 108 -5.15 3.88 -4.92
C LEU A 108 -5.30 4.74 -6.19
N ALA A 109 -6.38 4.58 -6.94
CA ALA A 109 -6.60 5.38 -8.14
C ALA A 109 -6.70 6.88 -7.83
N HIS A 110 -7.36 7.26 -6.74
CA HIS A 110 -7.46 8.67 -6.34
C HIS A 110 -6.13 9.22 -5.84
N GLU A 111 -5.36 8.44 -5.08
CA GLU A 111 -4.01 8.85 -4.67
C GLU A 111 -3.08 9.08 -5.87
N LEU A 112 -3.17 8.24 -6.91
CA LEU A 112 -2.43 8.41 -8.15
C LEU A 112 -2.93 9.61 -8.97
N ASP A 113 -4.24 9.89 -8.99
CA ASP A 113 -4.80 11.07 -9.65
C ASP A 113 -4.32 12.38 -8.99
N VAL A 114 -4.18 12.41 -7.66
CA VAL A 114 -3.59 13.55 -6.94
C VAL A 114 -2.15 13.79 -7.39
N LEU A 115 -1.34 12.73 -7.49
CA LEU A 115 0.04 12.85 -7.97
C LEU A 115 0.10 13.29 -9.43
N ALA A 116 -0.77 12.77 -10.28
CA ALA A 116 -0.89 13.21 -11.67
C ALA A 116 -1.20 14.71 -11.76
N PHE A 117 -2.17 15.19 -10.97
CA PHE A 117 -2.53 16.60 -10.87
C PHE A 117 -1.35 17.47 -10.40
N LEU A 118 -0.65 17.06 -9.35
CA LEU A 118 0.47 17.83 -8.81
C LEU A 118 1.70 17.85 -9.75
N CYS A 119 1.96 16.77 -10.49
CA CYS A 119 2.99 16.73 -11.52
C CYS A 119 2.63 17.59 -12.74
N GLN A 120 1.34 17.66 -13.10
CA GLN A 120 0.86 18.54 -14.16
C GLN A 120 1.04 20.01 -13.77
N ALA A 121 0.67 20.38 -12.54
CA ALA A 121 0.88 21.73 -12.02
C ALA A 121 2.37 22.14 -12.01
N GLU A 122 3.28 21.20 -11.70
CA GLU A 122 4.71 21.42 -11.82
C GLU A 122 5.16 21.63 -13.28
N ALA A 123 4.64 20.83 -14.21
CA ALA A 123 4.98 20.97 -15.63
C ALA A 123 4.57 22.35 -16.16
N GLU A 124 3.36 22.81 -15.84
CA GLU A 124 2.86 24.15 -16.18
C GLU A 124 3.74 25.25 -15.56
N ALA A 125 4.10 25.12 -14.28
CA ALA A 125 4.99 26.07 -13.63
C ALA A 125 6.39 26.13 -14.28
N TRP A 126 6.91 25.01 -14.77
CA TRP A 126 8.16 25.00 -15.55
C TRP A 126 8.03 25.70 -16.89
N GLU A 127 6.91 25.52 -17.60
CA GLU A 127 6.63 26.16 -18.88
C GLU A 127 6.54 27.69 -18.73
N ASP A 128 5.89 28.14 -17.66
CA ASP A 128 5.71 29.56 -17.33
C ASP A 128 6.94 30.22 -16.68
N GLY A 129 8.00 29.46 -16.40
CA GLY A 129 9.20 29.97 -15.72
C GLY A 129 8.97 30.39 -14.25
N ARG A 130 7.96 29.80 -13.59
CA ARG A 130 7.52 30.12 -12.22
C ARG A 130 8.17 29.20 -11.20
N GLY A 131 9.45 29.44 -10.93
CA GLY A 131 10.24 28.60 -10.01
C GLY A 131 9.68 28.49 -8.59
N ASP A 132 8.99 29.52 -8.10
CA ASP A 132 8.25 29.50 -6.83
C ASP A 132 7.12 28.46 -6.82
N MET A 133 6.38 28.37 -7.92
CA MET A 133 5.28 27.43 -8.10
C MET A 133 5.78 26.01 -8.35
N VAL A 134 6.90 25.84 -9.06
CA VAL A 134 7.59 24.55 -9.20
C VAL A 134 7.93 23.99 -7.82
N ALA A 135 8.62 24.78 -6.99
CA ALA A 135 9.04 24.36 -5.65
C ALA A 135 7.83 23.99 -4.78
N HIS A 136 6.75 24.78 -4.87
CA HIS A 136 5.52 24.49 -4.14
C HIS A 136 4.86 23.18 -4.59
N ALA A 137 4.71 22.94 -5.89
CA ALA A 137 4.15 21.70 -6.42
C ALA A 137 4.99 20.47 -6.02
N GLN A 138 6.31 20.57 -6.12
CA GLN A 138 7.25 19.53 -5.70
C GLN A 138 7.17 19.22 -4.19
N GLN A 139 6.97 20.24 -3.36
CA GLN A 139 6.77 20.07 -1.92
C GLN A 139 5.45 19.34 -1.61
N LEU A 140 4.36 19.68 -2.30
CA LEU A 140 3.07 18.99 -2.13
C LEU A 140 3.16 17.52 -2.58
N GLN A 141 3.87 17.23 -3.68
CA GLN A 141 4.12 15.84 -4.12
C GLN A 141 4.91 15.06 -3.07
N THR A 142 5.97 15.66 -2.52
CA THR A 142 6.79 15.06 -1.45
C THR A 142 5.92 14.70 -0.24
N HIS A 143 5.11 15.66 0.22
CA HIS A 143 4.22 15.44 1.36
C HIS A 143 3.20 14.35 1.08
N PHE A 144 2.56 14.34 -0.10
CA PHE A 144 1.56 13.34 -0.43
C PHE A 144 2.15 11.92 -0.53
N LEU A 145 3.33 11.79 -1.15
CA LEU A 145 4.06 10.53 -1.24
C LEU A 145 4.42 9.99 0.15
N ASP A 146 4.95 10.83 1.04
CA ASP A 146 5.44 10.42 2.36
C ASP A 146 4.30 10.13 3.36
N GLU A 147 3.23 10.92 3.34
CA GLU A 147 2.14 10.81 4.32
C GLU A 147 1.03 9.84 3.92
N HIS A 148 0.98 9.45 2.64
CA HIS A 148 -0.05 8.55 2.10
C HIS A 148 0.61 7.42 1.29
N LEU A 149 0.78 7.60 -0.02
CA LEU A 149 1.04 6.51 -0.97
C LEU A 149 2.19 5.57 -0.56
N LEU A 150 3.36 6.09 -0.21
CA LEU A 150 4.53 5.25 0.08
C LEU A 150 4.40 4.48 1.40
N ARG A 151 3.51 4.89 2.32
CA ARG A 151 3.33 4.20 3.61
C ARG A 151 2.76 2.79 3.45
N TRP A 152 2.08 2.51 2.34
CA TRP A 152 1.37 1.25 2.15
C TRP A 152 1.58 0.59 0.77
N LEU A 153 1.96 1.37 -0.25
CA LEU A 153 2.22 0.86 -1.60
C LEU A 153 3.22 -0.31 -1.68
N PRO A 154 4.34 -0.37 -0.90
CA PRO A 154 5.24 -1.52 -0.96
C PRO A 154 4.57 -2.84 -0.56
N ALA A 155 3.79 -2.82 0.52
CA ALA A 155 3.09 -4.01 1.00
C ALA A 155 1.94 -4.41 0.09
N PHE A 156 1.22 -3.43 -0.46
CA PHE A 156 0.22 -3.67 -1.49
C PHE A 156 0.85 -4.33 -2.72
N THR A 157 1.97 -3.79 -3.22
CA THR A 157 2.69 -4.30 -4.40
C THR A 157 3.16 -5.73 -4.18
N ALA A 158 3.82 -6.00 -3.04
CA ALA A 158 4.24 -7.35 -2.68
C ALA A 158 3.06 -8.32 -2.60
N THR A 159 1.89 -7.85 -2.11
CA THR A 159 0.68 -8.67 -2.04
C THR A 159 0.15 -8.99 -3.42
N VAL A 160 0.01 -8.00 -4.31
CA VAL A 160 -0.45 -8.20 -5.69
C VAL A 160 0.45 -9.17 -6.45
N GLN A 161 1.78 -9.03 -6.33
CA GLN A 161 2.74 -9.89 -7.03
C GLN A 161 2.69 -11.37 -6.63
N ARG A 162 2.09 -11.72 -5.49
CA ARG A 162 1.85 -13.12 -5.14
C ARG A 162 0.68 -13.72 -5.94
N HIS A 163 -0.19 -12.93 -6.55
CA HIS A 163 -1.32 -13.44 -7.33
C HIS A 163 -0.92 -13.89 -8.73
N GLU A 164 -1.69 -14.82 -9.31
CA GLU A 164 -1.46 -15.35 -10.67
C GLU A 164 -2.10 -14.42 -11.73
N ASP A 165 -1.67 -13.17 -11.75
CA ASP A 165 -1.99 -12.23 -12.83
C ASP A 165 -0.71 -11.45 -13.21
N PRO A 166 0.03 -11.89 -14.24
CA PRO A 166 1.28 -11.25 -14.65
C PRO A 166 1.12 -9.78 -15.02
N PHE A 167 -0.02 -9.40 -15.61
CA PHE A 167 -0.26 -8.03 -16.04
C PHE A 167 -0.39 -7.11 -14.83
N TYR A 168 -1.26 -7.43 -13.86
CA TYR A 168 -1.39 -6.59 -12.68
C TYR A 168 -0.21 -6.70 -11.71
N ALA A 169 0.52 -7.81 -11.71
CA ALA A 169 1.80 -7.91 -11.00
C ALA A 169 2.83 -6.89 -11.52
N GLU A 170 2.89 -6.71 -12.85
CA GLU A 170 3.76 -5.72 -13.47
C GLU A 170 3.25 -4.28 -13.28
N VAL A 171 1.93 -4.05 -13.41
CA VAL A 171 1.32 -2.74 -13.09
C VAL A 171 1.66 -2.32 -11.66
N ALA A 172 1.53 -3.22 -10.68
CA ALA A 172 1.91 -2.95 -9.29
C ALA A 172 3.40 -2.65 -9.15
N SER A 173 4.26 -3.44 -9.81
CA SER A 173 5.72 -3.22 -9.84
C SER A 173 6.07 -1.81 -10.33
N LEU A 174 5.55 -1.44 -11.51
CA LEU A 174 5.82 -0.14 -12.13
C LEU A 174 5.21 1.02 -11.33
N THR A 175 4.06 0.81 -10.67
CA THR A 175 3.47 1.82 -9.79
C THR A 175 4.40 2.11 -8.60
N TRP A 176 4.94 1.07 -7.96
CA TRP A 176 5.92 1.21 -6.89
C TRP A 176 7.19 1.92 -7.36
N ILE A 177 7.78 1.45 -8.47
CA ILE A 177 9.00 2.03 -9.04
C ILE A 177 8.79 3.52 -9.35
N LEU A 178 7.70 3.86 -10.04
CA LEU A 178 7.37 5.24 -10.40
C LEU A 178 7.25 6.15 -9.17
N ALA A 179 6.54 5.70 -8.13
CA ALA A 179 6.36 6.48 -6.91
C ALA A 179 7.68 6.66 -6.13
N ALA A 180 8.47 5.60 -6.00
CA ALA A 180 9.75 5.64 -5.30
C ALA A 180 10.80 6.49 -6.06
N GLU A 181 10.88 6.34 -7.38
CA GLU A 181 11.76 7.16 -8.23
C GLU A 181 11.37 8.62 -8.21
N ARG A 182 10.06 8.91 -8.27
CA ARG A 182 9.57 10.28 -8.15
C ARG A 182 9.99 10.89 -6.82
N ARG A 183 9.76 10.18 -5.71
CA ARG A 183 10.13 10.66 -4.38
C ARG A 183 11.62 10.94 -4.25
N ARG A 184 12.46 10.07 -4.82
CA ARG A 184 13.92 10.24 -4.87
C ARG A 184 14.34 11.45 -5.72
N SER A 185 13.67 11.69 -6.84
CA SER A 185 13.98 12.84 -7.71
C SER A 185 13.70 14.20 -7.03
N LEU A 186 12.69 14.23 -6.14
CA LEU A 186 12.30 15.41 -5.37
C LEU A 186 13.30 15.75 -4.25
N GLU A 187 13.91 14.72 -3.65
CA GLU A 187 14.93 14.82 -2.59
C GLU A 187 16.21 15.55 -3.02
N SER A 188 16.60 15.34 -4.28
CA SER A 188 17.96 15.68 -4.73
C SER A 188 18.11 17.13 -5.21
N GLY A 189 17.04 17.95 -5.19
CA GLY A 189 17.04 19.25 -5.89
C GLY A 189 17.44 19.14 -7.38
N ALA A 190 17.41 17.93 -7.93
CA ALA A 190 18.12 17.55 -9.16
C ALA A 190 17.42 18.04 -10.44
N LEU A 191 16.30 18.75 -10.30
CA LEU A 191 15.59 19.37 -11.42
C LEU A 191 15.52 20.91 -11.32
N GLY A 192 16.36 21.54 -10.49
CA GLY A 192 16.70 22.96 -10.63
C GLY A 192 15.99 23.91 -9.66
N VAL A 193 16.78 24.53 -8.78
CA VAL A 193 17.07 25.97 -8.70
C VAL A 193 17.90 26.15 -7.43
N ALA A 194 19.03 26.86 -7.53
CA ALA A 194 19.80 27.28 -6.37
C ALA A 194 18.90 28.11 -5.45
N MET A 195 18.69 27.62 -4.23
CA MET A 195 17.89 28.23 -3.18
C MET A 195 18.45 29.61 -2.78
N HIS A 196 18.03 30.66 -3.48
CA HIS A 196 18.05 32.04 -3.02
C HIS A 196 16.62 32.60 -2.99
N GLY A 197 15.78 31.95 -2.20
CA GLY A 197 14.51 32.46 -1.72
C GLY A 197 14.33 31.89 -0.33
N GLU A 198 13.95 32.71 0.64
CA GLU A 198 13.62 32.26 1.99
C GLU A 198 12.78 30.97 1.91
N VAL A 199 13.23 29.94 2.63
CA VAL A 199 12.36 28.82 3.01
C VAL A 199 11.17 29.48 3.68
N ILE A 200 10.07 29.71 2.96
CA ILE A 200 8.80 30.06 3.59
C ILE A 200 8.48 28.81 4.39
N PRO A 201 8.59 28.83 5.72
CA PRO A 201 8.16 27.68 6.48
C PRO A 201 6.66 27.60 6.21
N LEU A 202 6.22 26.51 5.57
CA LEU A 202 4.86 26.02 5.76
C LEU A 202 4.79 25.63 7.25
N THR A 203 4.73 26.64 8.11
CA THR A 203 4.04 26.49 9.38
C THR A 203 2.61 26.20 8.97
N LEU A 204 2.32 24.91 8.80
CA LEU A 204 0.99 24.39 9.04
C LEU A 204 0.58 25.05 10.35
N ARG A 205 -0.35 25.99 10.30
CA ARG A 205 -0.90 26.54 11.53
C ARG A 205 -1.35 25.32 12.34
N PRO A 206 -0.84 25.12 13.57
CA PRO A 206 -1.35 24.07 14.42
C PRO A 206 -2.86 24.22 14.48
N PHE A 207 -3.56 23.09 14.36
CA PHE A 207 -5.00 22.95 14.50
C PHE A 207 -5.57 24.07 15.39
N GLY A 208 -6.39 24.94 14.80
CA GLY A 208 -7.14 25.90 15.58
C GLY A 208 -7.92 25.16 16.65
N ASN A 209 -7.64 25.49 17.91
CA ASN A 209 -8.22 24.91 19.13
C ASN A 209 -9.76 24.78 19.04
N GLY A 210 -10.23 23.63 18.56
CA GLY A 210 -11.44 23.00 19.07
C GLY A 210 -11.00 22.06 20.18
N VAL A 211 -11.24 22.46 21.43
CA VAL A 211 -10.96 21.60 22.59
C VAL A 211 -11.93 20.43 22.52
N ASN A 212 -11.43 19.29 22.05
CA ASN A 212 -12.10 18.00 22.20
C ASN A 212 -11.51 17.38 23.47
N SER A 213 -12.35 17.05 24.44
CA SER A 213 -12.03 16.70 25.82
C SER A 213 -11.21 15.41 26.05
N ASN A 214 -10.54 14.85 25.04
CA ASN A 214 -9.93 13.52 25.11
C ASN A 214 -8.40 13.48 24.89
N GLY A 215 -7.71 14.62 24.79
CA GLY A 215 -6.24 14.67 24.93
C GLY A 215 -5.43 13.84 23.92
N VAL A 216 -5.95 13.63 22.70
CA VAL A 216 -5.20 12.96 21.61
C VAL A 216 -4.49 14.03 20.78
N ASN A 217 -3.19 13.85 20.58
CA ASN A 217 -2.32 14.78 19.86
C ASN A 217 -2.67 14.76 18.35
N ASN A 218 -3.11 15.89 17.80
CA ASN A 218 -3.50 16.03 16.38
C ASN A 218 -2.28 16.43 15.51
N ASP A 219 -1.18 15.69 15.55
CA ASP A 219 -0.12 15.85 14.54
C ASP A 219 -0.34 14.82 13.41
N PRO A 220 -0.74 15.22 12.19
CA PRO A 220 -1.09 14.29 11.11
C PRO A 220 0.11 13.46 10.65
N ALA A 221 1.34 13.97 10.86
CA ALA A 221 2.59 13.30 10.50
C ALA A 221 3.06 12.29 11.56
N ALA A 222 2.41 12.24 12.72
CA ALA A 222 2.84 11.44 13.87
C ALA A 222 1.82 10.39 14.31
N TRP A 223 0.87 10.00 13.45
CA TRP A 223 0.00 8.88 13.78
C TRP A 223 0.81 7.56 13.72
N GLN A 224 1.36 7.20 14.86
CA GLN A 224 1.72 5.83 15.19
C GLN A 224 0.47 5.17 15.76
N PRO A 225 0.18 3.90 15.43
CA PRO A 225 -0.80 3.16 16.21
C PRO A 225 -0.43 3.28 17.69
N ALA A 226 -1.41 3.45 18.57
CA ALA A 226 -1.19 3.69 20.00
C ALA A 226 -0.39 2.58 20.72
N GLU A 227 -0.15 1.47 20.03
CA GLU A 227 0.57 0.28 20.46
C GLU A 227 1.51 -0.15 19.31
N SER A 228 2.76 -0.53 19.61
CA SER A 228 3.67 -1.03 18.58
C SER A 228 3.34 -2.48 18.16
N PRO A 229 3.78 -2.95 16.98
CA PRO A 229 3.62 -4.36 16.58
C PRO A 229 4.20 -5.35 17.61
N ALA A 230 5.35 -5.02 18.21
CA ALA A 230 5.99 -5.85 19.23
C ALA A 230 5.14 -5.91 20.51
N ASP A 231 4.65 -4.77 21.02
CA ASP A 231 3.81 -4.73 22.22
C ASP A 231 2.51 -5.52 22.03
N ARG A 232 1.91 -5.44 20.83
CA ARG A 232 0.71 -6.23 20.48
C ARG A 232 1.00 -7.72 20.51
N VAL A 233 2.16 -8.16 20.03
CA VAL A 233 2.60 -9.56 20.10
C VAL A 233 2.82 -10.00 21.54
N GLU A 234 3.50 -9.20 22.36
CA GLU A 234 3.71 -9.51 23.78
C GLU A 234 2.39 -9.66 24.54
N ARG A 235 1.42 -8.78 24.28
CA ARG A 235 0.08 -8.90 24.86
C ARG A 235 -0.62 -10.18 24.42
N LEU A 236 -0.54 -10.56 23.14
CA LEU A 236 -1.11 -11.82 22.66
C LEU A 236 -0.47 -13.04 23.33
N LEU A 237 0.85 -13.02 23.55
CA LEU A 237 1.56 -14.14 24.16
C LEU A 237 1.33 -14.25 25.68
N THR A 238 1.06 -13.13 26.35
CA THR A 238 0.91 -13.08 27.82
C THR A 238 -0.54 -13.15 28.30
N ASP A 239 -1.51 -12.80 27.46
CA ASP A 239 -2.93 -12.88 27.81
C ASP A 239 -3.40 -14.35 27.81
N PRO A 240 -3.82 -14.89 28.97
CA PRO A 240 -4.30 -16.28 29.07
C PRO A 240 -5.61 -16.52 28.31
N GLN A 241 -6.28 -15.47 27.84
CA GLN A 241 -7.49 -15.56 27.01
C GLN A 241 -7.19 -15.56 25.51
N THR A 242 -5.92 -15.44 25.08
CA THR A 242 -5.57 -15.49 23.66
C THR A 242 -5.93 -16.84 23.06
N ASP A 243 -6.84 -16.81 22.09
CA ASP A 243 -7.28 -17.97 21.33
C ASP A 243 -6.86 -17.85 19.85
N LEU A 244 -7.25 -18.85 19.05
CA LEU A 244 -6.99 -18.84 17.61
C LEU A 244 -7.69 -17.70 16.88
N ASP A 245 -8.77 -17.14 17.45
CA ASP A 245 -9.51 -16.02 16.85
C ASP A 245 -8.73 -14.72 17.02
N ALA A 246 -8.10 -14.51 18.18
CA ALA A 246 -7.19 -13.41 18.44
C ALA A 246 -5.94 -13.47 17.54
N ILE A 247 -5.34 -14.66 17.38
CA ILE A 247 -4.19 -14.87 16.48
C ILE A 247 -4.59 -14.61 15.02
N ALA A 248 -5.74 -15.14 14.56
CA ALA A 248 -6.24 -14.90 13.22
C ALA A 248 -6.53 -13.41 12.97
N ALA A 249 -7.12 -12.71 13.95
CA ALA A 249 -7.37 -11.28 13.86
C ALA A 249 -6.07 -10.49 13.71
N PHE A 250 -5.04 -10.79 14.52
CA PHE A 250 -3.72 -10.16 14.40
C PHE A 250 -3.13 -10.37 13.00
N LEU A 251 -3.06 -11.62 12.53
CA LEU A 251 -2.48 -11.97 11.22
C LEU A 251 -3.19 -11.26 10.05
N LEU A 252 -4.49 -10.98 10.20
CA LEU A 252 -5.31 -10.30 9.19
C LEU A 252 -5.32 -8.78 9.27
N THR A 253 -4.59 -8.18 10.21
CA THR A 253 -4.46 -6.73 10.34
C THR A 253 -3.06 -6.28 9.90
N PRO A 254 -2.89 -5.83 8.64
CA PRO A 254 -1.56 -5.53 8.09
C PRO A 254 -0.82 -4.43 8.83
N ALA A 255 -1.55 -3.48 9.44
CA ALA A 255 -1.00 -2.41 10.26
C ALA A 255 -0.16 -2.93 11.44
N TYR A 256 -0.41 -4.16 11.89
CA TYR A 256 0.34 -4.83 12.94
C TYR A 256 1.14 -6.03 12.44
N SER A 257 0.53 -6.93 11.68
CA SER A 257 1.22 -8.17 11.25
C SER A 257 2.24 -7.93 10.14
N GLY A 258 2.09 -6.84 9.38
CA GLY A 258 2.85 -6.60 8.15
C GLY A 258 2.43 -7.52 7.01
N LEU A 259 1.47 -8.41 7.23
CA LEU A 259 0.90 -9.30 6.24
C LEU A 259 -0.47 -8.80 5.81
N TYR A 260 -0.66 -8.68 4.50
CA TYR A 260 -1.98 -8.82 3.93
C TYR A 260 -2.16 -10.29 3.53
N LEU A 261 -3.11 -10.99 4.15
CA LEU A 261 -3.49 -12.35 3.73
C LEU A 261 -4.77 -12.26 2.90
N SER A 262 -4.70 -12.54 1.60
CA SER A 262 -5.87 -12.64 0.72
C SER A 262 -6.60 -13.97 0.90
N ARG A 263 -7.82 -14.09 0.33
CA ARG A 263 -8.53 -15.38 0.27
C ARG A 263 -7.69 -16.45 -0.46
N ARG A 264 -6.99 -16.04 -1.53
CA ARG A 264 -6.07 -16.90 -2.28
C ARG A 264 -4.90 -17.37 -1.44
N ASP A 265 -4.31 -16.51 -0.62
CA ASP A 265 -3.19 -16.87 0.26
C ASP A 265 -3.62 -17.92 1.28
N ILE A 266 -4.78 -17.73 1.94
CA ILE A 266 -5.34 -18.70 2.88
C ILE A 266 -5.63 -20.03 2.18
N SER A 267 -6.16 -20.00 0.95
CA SER A 267 -6.42 -21.20 0.16
C SER A 267 -5.14 -21.92 -0.27
N ARG A 268 -4.03 -21.19 -0.48
CA ARG A 268 -2.71 -21.78 -0.78
C ARG A 268 -2.09 -22.41 0.46
N LEU A 269 -2.13 -21.72 1.60
CA LEU A 269 -1.67 -22.24 2.90
C LEU A 269 -2.43 -23.52 3.28
N SER A 270 -3.75 -23.52 3.11
CA SER A 270 -4.59 -24.71 3.32
C SER A 270 -4.14 -25.92 2.51
N ARG A 271 -3.87 -25.72 1.21
CA ARG A 271 -3.40 -26.79 0.32
C ARG A 271 -2.00 -27.28 0.67
N SER A 272 -1.10 -26.41 1.14
CA SER A 272 0.27 -26.82 1.47
C SER A 272 0.36 -27.68 2.74
N ILE A 273 -0.62 -27.58 3.63
CA ILE A 273 -0.66 -28.36 4.90
C ILE A 273 -1.76 -29.42 4.94
N ASP A 274 -2.52 -29.57 3.86
CA ASP A 274 -3.66 -30.49 3.74
C ASP A 274 -4.68 -30.34 4.88
N ALA A 275 -5.10 -29.09 5.16
CA ALA A 275 -6.09 -28.77 6.17
C ALA A 275 -7.21 -27.87 5.60
N PRO A 276 -8.49 -28.12 5.93
CA PRO A 276 -9.59 -27.32 5.39
C PRO A 276 -9.58 -25.89 5.94
N HIS A 277 -9.89 -24.93 5.08
CA HIS A 277 -10.07 -23.51 5.45
C HIS A 277 -11.51 -23.03 5.24
N GLY A 278 -12.35 -23.85 4.61
CA GLY A 278 -13.74 -23.56 4.24
C GLY A 278 -13.92 -22.38 3.25
N PHE A 279 -15.05 -21.67 3.29
CA PHE A 279 -15.41 -20.59 2.35
C PHE A 279 -15.94 -19.32 3.02
N GLY A 280 -15.86 -18.18 2.33
CA GLY A 280 -16.46 -16.91 2.76
C GLY A 280 -15.43 -15.84 3.12
N GLU A 281 -15.66 -15.12 4.22
CA GLU A 281 -14.79 -14.02 4.63
C GLU A 281 -13.41 -14.47 5.12
N ARG A 282 -12.38 -13.66 4.86
CA ARG A 282 -10.97 -13.99 5.15
C ARG A 282 -10.75 -14.39 6.61
N ARG A 283 -11.39 -13.67 7.55
CA ARG A 283 -11.34 -13.97 8.99
C ARG A 283 -11.86 -15.35 9.32
N TRP A 284 -13.02 -15.70 8.75
CA TRP A 284 -13.60 -17.01 8.96
C TRP A 284 -12.73 -18.11 8.31
N MET A 285 -12.17 -17.85 7.12
CA MET A 285 -11.32 -18.82 6.42
C MET A 285 -10.04 -19.13 7.20
N LEU A 286 -9.32 -18.09 7.66
CA LEU A 286 -8.08 -18.26 8.42
C LEU A 286 -8.33 -18.94 9.78
N ARG A 287 -9.40 -18.53 10.48
CA ARG A 287 -9.79 -19.18 11.74
C ARG A 287 -10.08 -20.66 11.56
N THR A 288 -10.83 -21.01 10.52
CA THR A 288 -11.16 -22.40 10.21
C THR A 288 -9.89 -23.19 9.88
N LEU A 289 -9.00 -22.61 9.07
CA LEU A 289 -7.70 -23.21 8.77
C LEU A 289 -6.88 -23.52 10.03
N LEU A 290 -6.70 -22.54 10.92
CA LEU A 290 -5.91 -22.71 12.14
C LEU A 290 -6.55 -23.75 13.08
N ARG A 291 -7.88 -23.73 13.23
CA ARG A 291 -8.62 -24.69 14.05
C ARG A 291 -8.47 -26.11 13.50
N SER A 292 -8.72 -26.31 12.22
CA SER A 292 -8.59 -27.63 11.61
C SER A 292 -7.15 -28.11 11.61
N ALA A 293 -6.16 -27.24 11.43
CA ALA A 293 -4.77 -27.60 11.59
C ALA A 293 -4.45 -28.09 13.02
N ALA A 294 -5.04 -27.49 14.05
CA ALA A 294 -4.91 -27.98 15.43
C ALA A 294 -5.63 -29.31 15.67
N GLU A 295 -6.84 -29.48 15.13
CA GLU A 295 -7.64 -30.71 15.28
C GLU A 295 -6.99 -31.94 14.61
N PHE A 296 -6.26 -31.73 13.51
CA PHE A 296 -5.63 -32.79 12.71
C PHE A 296 -4.11 -32.91 12.89
N ASP A 297 -3.54 -32.39 13.97
CA ASP A 297 -2.10 -32.45 14.28
C ASP A 297 -1.20 -31.88 13.15
N ARG A 298 -1.70 -30.81 12.50
CA ARG A 298 -1.01 -30.05 11.44
C ARG A 298 -0.66 -28.62 11.87
N PHE A 299 -0.85 -28.26 13.13
CA PHE A 299 -0.66 -26.88 13.59
C PHE A 299 0.79 -26.41 13.45
N ALA A 300 1.77 -27.25 13.78
CA ALA A 300 3.19 -26.95 13.54
C ALA A 300 3.50 -26.71 12.04
N ALA A 301 2.88 -27.50 11.15
CA ALA A 301 2.99 -27.28 9.70
C ALA A 301 2.35 -25.97 9.26
N ALA A 302 1.22 -25.57 9.85
CA ALA A 302 0.57 -24.28 9.61
C ALA A 302 1.46 -23.10 10.04
N LEU A 303 2.05 -23.18 11.25
CA LEU A 303 2.99 -22.17 11.74
C LEU A 303 4.22 -22.08 10.85
N LYS A 304 4.77 -23.22 10.40
CA LYS A 304 5.88 -23.24 9.44
C LYS A 304 5.50 -22.55 8.12
N ALA A 305 4.35 -22.90 7.53
CA ALA A 305 3.91 -22.31 6.27
C ALA A 305 3.68 -20.78 6.39
N LEU A 306 3.17 -20.31 7.52
CA LEU A 306 3.04 -18.87 7.81
C LEU A 306 4.40 -18.19 7.97
N LYS A 307 5.38 -18.82 8.65
CA LYS A 307 6.75 -18.29 8.76
C LYS A 307 7.45 -18.21 7.40
N ASP A 308 7.28 -19.24 6.56
CA ASP A 308 7.84 -19.25 5.20
C ASP A 308 7.26 -18.08 4.38
N LEU A 309 5.95 -17.81 4.49
CA LEU A 309 5.30 -16.66 3.85
C LEU A 309 5.82 -15.32 4.40
N VAL A 310 5.97 -15.17 5.72
CA VAL A 310 6.56 -13.97 6.33
C VAL A 310 7.96 -13.72 5.77
N HIS A 311 8.78 -14.77 5.68
CA HIS A 311 10.14 -14.68 5.16
C HIS A 311 10.17 -14.26 3.68
N GLU A 312 9.30 -14.85 2.85
CA GLU A 312 9.15 -14.49 1.43
C GLU A 312 8.80 -12.99 1.26
N VAL A 313 7.85 -12.49 2.06
CA VAL A 313 7.46 -11.07 2.02
C VAL A 313 8.60 -10.17 2.49
N MET A 314 9.33 -10.55 3.54
CA MET A 314 10.49 -9.79 4.02
C MET A 314 11.58 -9.67 2.95
N LEU A 315 11.89 -10.76 2.23
CA LEU A 315 12.87 -10.74 1.15
C LEU A 315 12.39 -9.83 0.00
N THR A 316 11.11 -9.92 -0.36
CA THR A 316 10.51 -9.07 -1.41
C THR A 316 10.60 -7.59 -1.06
N LEU A 317 10.24 -7.21 0.16
CA LEU A 317 10.29 -5.82 0.61
C LEU A 317 11.73 -5.29 0.71
N ARG A 318 12.69 -6.12 1.16
CA ARG A 318 14.12 -5.74 1.15
C ARG A 318 14.61 -5.44 -0.25
N ARG A 319 14.30 -6.33 -1.20
CA ARG A 319 14.64 -6.14 -2.61
C ARG A 319 14.09 -4.82 -3.16
N TYR A 320 12.84 -4.47 -2.85
CA TYR A 320 12.26 -3.18 -3.26
C TYR A 320 13.02 -1.97 -2.73
N GLY A 321 13.46 -2.01 -1.47
CA GLY A 321 14.25 -0.93 -0.86
C GLY A 321 15.63 -0.80 -1.49
N GLU A 322 16.24 -1.92 -1.88
CA GLU A 322 17.53 -1.97 -2.59
C GLU A 322 17.41 -1.46 -4.03
N GLU A 323 16.41 -1.93 -4.79
CA GLU A 323 16.21 -1.59 -6.21
C GLU A 323 15.86 -0.10 -6.42
N THR A 324 15.08 0.49 -5.51
CA THR A 324 14.66 1.90 -5.62
C THR A 324 15.54 2.87 -4.84
N CYS A 325 16.52 2.37 -4.08
CA CYS A 325 17.30 3.13 -3.09
C CYS A 325 16.42 3.92 -2.09
N GLN A 326 15.22 3.41 -1.79
CA GLN A 326 14.26 4.02 -0.86
C GLN A 326 13.92 3.04 0.28
N PRO A 327 14.79 2.91 1.31
CA PRO A 327 14.55 1.99 2.42
C PRO A 327 13.53 2.51 3.44
N ALA A 328 13.29 3.82 3.51
CA ALA A 328 12.44 4.42 4.54
C ALA A 328 10.97 3.92 4.49
N PRO A 329 10.31 3.82 3.32
CA PRO A 329 8.97 3.24 3.22
C PRO A 329 8.89 1.74 3.58
N ILE A 330 10.01 1.04 3.49
CA ILE A 330 10.10 -0.42 3.71
C ILE A 330 10.23 -0.78 5.19
N GLN A 331 10.98 0.03 5.94
CA GLN A 331 11.40 -0.29 7.31
C GLN A 331 10.23 -0.58 8.28
N PRO A 332 9.15 0.21 8.33
CA PRO A 332 8.00 -0.08 9.21
C PRO A 332 7.33 -1.42 8.91
N TRP A 333 7.32 -1.86 7.63
CA TRP A 333 6.76 -3.15 7.24
C TRP A 333 7.65 -4.32 7.67
N LEU A 334 8.98 -4.16 7.61
CA LEU A 334 9.90 -5.17 8.11
C LEU A 334 9.76 -5.34 9.63
N GLU A 335 9.60 -4.26 10.39
CA GLU A 335 9.37 -4.31 11.84
C GLU A 335 8.11 -5.10 12.21
N ARG A 336 7.01 -4.87 11.49
CA ARG A 336 5.76 -5.63 11.63
C ARG A 336 5.95 -7.13 11.34
N LEU A 337 6.65 -7.45 10.24
CA LEU A 337 6.94 -8.83 9.85
C LEU A 337 7.86 -9.54 10.85
N TYR A 338 8.83 -8.82 11.43
CA TYR A 338 9.66 -9.34 12.52
C TYR A 338 8.84 -9.68 13.76
N ALA A 339 7.92 -8.79 14.17
CA ALA A 339 7.00 -9.06 15.27
C ALA A 339 6.13 -10.30 14.99
N THR A 340 5.59 -10.43 13.78
CA THR A 340 4.83 -11.62 13.36
C THR A 340 5.67 -12.89 13.39
N SER A 341 6.91 -12.84 12.90
CA SER A 341 7.84 -13.99 12.96
C SER A 341 8.13 -14.41 14.41
N HIS A 342 8.27 -13.43 15.31
CA HIS A 342 8.43 -13.68 16.74
C HIS A 342 7.20 -14.39 17.34
N LEU A 343 5.99 -13.88 17.09
CA LEU A 343 4.74 -14.51 17.52
C LEU A 343 4.69 -15.98 17.07
N LEU A 344 4.91 -16.24 15.78
CA LEU A 344 4.81 -17.60 15.22
C LEU A 344 5.86 -18.56 15.81
N THR A 345 7.07 -18.07 16.09
CA THR A 345 8.13 -18.87 16.73
C THR A 345 7.74 -19.23 18.17
N ARG A 346 7.23 -18.27 18.94
CA ARG A 346 6.80 -18.50 20.32
C ARG A 346 5.61 -19.46 20.41
N LEU A 347 4.68 -19.40 19.46
CA LEU A 347 3.59 -20.36 19.37
C LEU A 347 4.08 -21.78 19.08
N GLU A 348 5.11 -21.94 18.24
CA GLU A 348 5.72 -23.24 17.93
C GLU A 348 6.50 -23.82 19.12
N ASP A 349 7.25 -22.98 19.84
CA ASP A 349 7.98 -23.37 21.05
C ASP A 349 7.04 -23.93 22.13
N ASN A 350 5.81 -23.41 22.23
CA ASN A 350 4.80 -23.87 23.19
C ASN A 350 4.12 -25.19 22.80
N LEU A 351 4.32 -25.68 21.56
CA LEU A 351 3.82 -26.99 21.11
C LEU A 351 4.80 -28.12 21.37
N SER A 352 6.07 -27.79 21.58
CA SER A 352 7.18 -28.72 21.86
C SER A 352 7.29 -29.00 23.35
#